data_AF-A0A101FTK0-F1
#
_entry.id   AF-A0A101FTK0-F1
#
_cell.length_a   1.000
_cell.length_b   1.000
_cell.length_c   1.000
_cell.angle_alpha   90.00
_cell.angle_beta   90.00
_cell.angle_gamma   90.00
#
_symmetry.space_group_name_H-M   'P 1'
#
loop_
_entity.id
_entity.type
_entity.pdbx_description
1 polymer ?
#
loop_
_entity_poly.entity_id
_entity_poly.type
_entity_poly.pdbx_seq_one_letter_code
_entity_poly.pdbx_strand_id
1 'polypeptide(L)'
;MAYYAQFFDTVEINSTYYHPPGERQVHSWIKKMKNKDGGFEYSVKMPGLVTHQALVEGDEEKALFWASTFDKTCLSPLADADLMGGVLFQLSPYFKNEGQALSRMAMVLDSLAQKEYDLAVEFRQRSWLDESGNYLDPRR
;
A
#
# COMPACT_ATOMS: atom_id res chain seq x y z
N MET A 1 13.71 0.29 15.44
CA MET A 1 13.98 -0.62 14.32
C MET A 1 15.00 -1.68 14.68
N ALA A 2 16.27 -1.35 14.95
CA ALA A 2 17.28 -2.37 15.31
C ALA A 2 16.93 -3.24 16.54
N TYR A 3 16.31 -2.67 17.59
CA TYR A 3 15.83 -3.45 18.74
C TYR A 3 14.61 -4.33 18.41
N TYR A 4 13.63 -3.79 17.67
CA TYR A 4 12.42 -4.52 17.27
C TYR A 4 12.75 -5.73 16.39
N ALA A 5 13.68 -5.55 15.46
CA ALA A 5 14.13 -6.58 14.55
C ALA A 5 14.94 -7.71 15.22
N GLN A 6 15.15 -7.68 16.54
CA GLN A 6 15.67 -8.83 17.29
C GLN A 6 14.59 -9.87 17.57
N PHE A 7 13.31 -9.47 17.50
CA PHE A 7 12.17 -10.31 17.89
C PHE A 7 11.24 -10.64 16.74
N PHE A 8 11.21 -9.80 15.70
CA PHE A 8 10.32 -9.94 14.55
C PHE A 8 11.09 -9.77 13.25
N ASP A 9 10.67 -10.53 12.24
CA ASP A 9 11.29 -10.52 10.90
C ASP A 9 10.58 -9.58 9.92
N THR A 10 9.50 -8.93 10.35
CA THR A 10 8.77 -7.95 9.54
C THR A 10 8.17 -6.84 10.38
N VAL A 11 7.92 -5.69 9.75
CA VAL A 11 7.13 -4.60 10.34
C VAL A 11 6.30 -3.91 9.27
N GLU A 12 5.05 -3.55 9.63
CA GLU A 12 4.23 -2.66 8.81
C GLU A 12 4.54 -1.20 9.13
N ILE A 13 5.00 -0.45 8.12
CA ILE A 13 5.22 0.98 8.19
C ILE A 13 3.90 1.70 7.88
N ASN A 14 3.33 2.30 8.92
CA ASN A 14 2.11 3.10 8.83
C ASN A 14 2.36 4.60 8.60
N SER A 15 3.59 5.10 8.81
CA SER A 15 3.89 6.53 8.68
C SER A 15 3.73 7.05 7.25
N THR A 16 3.86 6.18 6.25
CA THR A 16 3.67 6.47 4.82
C THR A 16 2.23 6.88 4.50
N TYR A 17 1.28 6.58 5.38
CA TYR A 17 -0.12 7.00 5.25
C TYR A 17 -0.27 8.52 5.19
N TYR A 18 0.46 9.26 6.02
CA TYR A 18 0.29 10.71 6.16
C TYR A 18 1.01 11.49 5.06
N HIS A 19 2.21 11.05 4.69
CA HIS A 19 3.00 11.61 3.60
C HIS A 19 3.89 10.51 3.00
N PRO A 20 4.10 10.49 1.67
CA PRO A 20 5.12 9.65 1.07
C PRO A 20 6.47 9.87 1.78
N PRO A 21 7.20 8.80 2.13
CA PRO A 21 8.49 8.94 2.78
C PRO A 21 9.48 9.56 1.81
N GLY A 22 10.30 10.49 2.30
CA GLY A 22 11.40 11.03 1.47
C GLY A 22 12.50 9.98 1.26
N GLU A 23 13.24 10.09 0.16
CA GLU A 23 14.33 9.16 -0.22
C GLU A 23 15.31 8.89 0.93
N ARG A 24 15.70 9.94 1.68
CA ARG A 24 16.61 9.80 2.83
C ARG A 24 16.07 8.85 3.90
N GLN A 25 14.76 8.86 4.12
CA GLN A 25 14.12 7.99 5.10
C GLN A 25 14.14 6.53 4.62
N VAL A 26 13.79 6.29 3.36
CA VAL A 26 13.80 4.95 2.76
C VAL A 26 15.21 4.36 2.73
N HIS A 27 16.22 5.14 2.32
CA HIS A 27 17.62 4.73 2.39
C HIS A 27 18.07 4.42 3.83
N SER A 28 17.55 5.14 4.83
CA SER A 28 17.84 4.84 6.24
C SER A 28 17.28 3.49 6.66
N TRP A 29 16.08 3.12 6.19
CA TRP A 29 15.48 1.80 6.44
C TRP A 29 16.31 0.69 5.79
N ILE A 30 16.64 0.84 4.51
CA ILE A 30 17.47 -0.11 3.77
C ILE A 30 18.81 -0.32 4.48
N LYS A 31 19.52 0.76 4.79
CA LYS A 31 20.83 0.68 5.46
C LYS A 31 20.77 -0.06 6.80
N LYS A 32 19.66 0.04 7.53
CA LYS A 32 19.51 -0.61 8.84
C LYS A 32 19.27 -2.11 8.75
N MET A 33 18.62 -2.59 7.68
CA MET A 33 18.11 -3.96 7.61
C MET A 33 18.77 -4.83 6.56
N LYS A 34 19.40 -4.25 5.52
CA LYS A 34 19.97 -4.99 4.39
C LYS A 34 20.94 -6.11 4.79
N ASN A 35 21.63 -5.96 5.91
CA ASN A 35 22.61 -6.94 6.40
C ASN A 35 22.15 -7.66 7.68
N LYS A 36 20.84 -7.69 7.96
CA LYS A 36 20.32 -8.39 9.13
C LYS A 36 20.37 -9.91 8.90
N ASP A 37 21.03 -10.62 9.80
CA ASP A 37 20.98 -12.08 9.86
C ASP A 37 19.54 -12.54 10.11
N GLY A 38 19.10 -13.52 9.32
CA GLY A 38 17.72 -14.05 9.32
C GLY A 38 16.77 -13.35 8.35
N GLY A 39 17.22 -12.30 7.64
CA GLY A 39 16.37 -11.52 6.74
C GLY A 39 15.47 -10.53 7.48
N PHE A 40 14.84 -9.62 6.73
CA PHE A 40 13.81 -8.73 7.26
C PHE A 40 13.00 -8.10 6.15
N GLU A 41 11.70 -7.95 6.36
CA GLU A 41 10.79 -7.34 5.40
C GLU A 41 10.06 -6.12 5.96
N TYR A 42 9.79 -5.17 5.08
CA TYR A 42 8.90 -4.05 5.35
C TYR A 42 7.59 -4.25 4.58
N SER A 43 6.49 -4.32 5.31
CA SER A 43 5.18 -4.03 4.72
C SER A 43 4.93 -2.54 4.80
N VAL A 44 4.31 -1.94 3.79
CA VAL A 44 4.06 -0.49 3.75
C VAL A 44 2.61 -0.21 3.40
N LYS A 45 2.06 0.81 4.04
CA LYS A 45 0.71 1.26 3.75
C LYS A 45 0.72 2.28 2.63
N MET A 46 -0.13 2.07 1.62
CA MET A 46 -0.34 3.04 0.55
C MET A 46 -0.78 4.40 1.13
N PRO A 47 -0.20 5.54 0.69
CA PRO A 47 -0.55 6.85 1.23
C PRO A 47 -2.04 7.16 1.18
N GLY A 48 -2.54 7.86 2.19
CA GLY A 48 -3.94 8.31 2.27
C GLY A 48 -4.33 9.23 1.11
N LEU A 49 -3.35 9.93 0.52
CA LEU A 49 -3.54 10.72 -0.71
C LEU A 49 -4.10 9.88 -1.87
N VAL A 50 -3.76 8.59 -1.93
CA VAL A 50 -4.32 7.63 -2.89
C VAL A 50 -5.63 7.08 -2.36
N THR A 51 -5.59 6.41 -1.20
CA THR A 51 -6.68 5.54 -0.72
C THR A 51 -7.86 6.26 -0.06
N HIS A 52 -7.63 7.45 0.48
CA HIS A 52 -8.61 8.22 1.24
C HIS A 52 -8.99 9.56 0.61
N GLN A 53 -8.16 10.05 -0.31
CA GLN A 53 -8.42 11.28 -1.04
C GLN A 53 -8.74 10.99 -2.51
N ALA A 54 -7.74 10.70 -3.35
CA ALA A 54 -7.94 10.63 -4.80
C ALA A 54 -8.97 9.58 -5.24
N LEU A 55 -8.92 8.36 -4.68
CA LEU A 55 -9.93 7.33 -4.99
C LEU A 55 -11.35 7.71 -4.55
N VAL A 56 -11.48 8.43 -3.43
CA VAL A 56 -12.78 8.89 -2.90
C VAL A 56 -13.32 10.06 -3.72
N GLU A 57 -12.44 10.99 -4.13
CA GLU A 57 -12.76 12.11 -5.02
C GLU A 57 -13.08 11.64 -6.45
N GLY A 58 -12.70 10.40 -6.80
CA GLY A 58 -12.82 9.87 -8.16
C GLY A 58 -11.80 10.47 -9.13
N ASP A 59 -10.71 11.05 -8.59
CA ASP A 59 -9.64 11.69 -9.35
C ASP A 59 -8.57 10.64 -9.72
N GLU A 60 -8.75 10.03 -10.88
CA GLU A 60 -7.90 8.96 -11.40
C GLU A 60 -6.45 9.42 -11.67
N GLU A 61 -6.29 10.61 -12.25
CA GLU A 61 -4.97 11.16 -12.58
C GLU A 61 -4.16 11.39 -11.30
N LYS A 62 -4.79 11.98 -10.28
CA LYS A 62 -4.17 12.20 -8.98
C LYS A 62 -3.85 10.88 -8.27
N ALA A 63 -4.72 9.88 -8.35
CA ALA A 63 -4.49 8.58 -7.75
C ALA A 63 -3.25 7.90 -8.37
N LEU A 64 -3.15 7.90 -9.70
CA LEU A 64 -2.00 7.37 -10.44
C LEU A 64 -0.71 8.13 -10.14
N PHE A 65 -0.78 9.46 -10.10
CA PHE A 65 0.37 10.30 -9.81
C PHE A 65 0.97 9.97 -8.43
N TRP A 66 0.14 9.90 -7.40
CA TRP A 66 0.61 9.60 -6.04
C TRP A 66 1.07 8.15 -5.89
N ALA A 67 0.38 7.19 -6.51
CA ALA A 67 0.78 5.79 -6.51
C ALA A 67 2.15 5.60 -7.20
N SER A 68 2.35 6.18 -8.38
CA SER A 68 3.63 6.13 -9.11
C SER A 68 4.75 6.84 -8.36
N THR A 69 4.46 7.96 -7.72
CA THR A 69 5.43 8.67 -6.88
C THR A 69 5.86 7.81 -5.70
N PHE A 70 4.90 7.18 -5.01
CA PHE A 70 5.18 6.30 -3.88
C PHE A 70 5.94 5.04 -4.30
N ASP A 71 5.60 4.46 -5.44
CA ASP A 71 6.36 3.36 -6.04
C ASP A 71 7.84 3.74 -6.21
N LYS A 72 8.11 4.80 -6.97
CA LYS A 72 9.49 5.24 -7.27
C LYS A 72 10.29 5.59 -6.03
N THR A 73 9.66 6.22 -5.04
CA THR A 73 10.36 6.76 -3.87
C THR A 73 10.47 5.77 -2.71
N CYS A 74 9.59 4.76 -2.65
CA CYS A 74 9.50 3.85 -1.51
C CYS A 74 9.47 2.38 -1.91
N LEU A 75 8.50 1.95 -2.73
CA LEU A 75 8.31 0.53 -3.02
C LEU A 75 9.48 -0.03 -3.81
N SER A 76 9.84 0.64 -4.90
CA SER A 76 10.92 0.25 -5.79
C SER A 76 12.26 0.13 -5.05
N PRO A 77 12.73 1.13 -4.28
CA PRO A 77 13.97 1.00 -3.52
C PRO A 77 13.99 -0.12 -2.47
N LEU A 78 12.85 -0.41 -1.82
CA LEU A 78 12.75 -1.48 -0.84
C LEU A 78 12.80 -2.85 -1.52
N ALA A 79 12.13 -3.00 -2.66
CA ALA A 79 12.13 -4.23 -3.44
C ALA A 79 13.49 -4.50 -4.09
N ASP A 80 14.13 -3.47 -4.66
CA ASP A 80 15.49 -3.58 -5.21
C ASP A 80 16.55 -3.93 -4.13
N ALA A 81 16.19 -3.80 -2.85
CA ALA A 81 17.03 -4.15 -1.71
C ALA A 81 16.64 -5.49 -1.05
N ASP A 82 15.68 -6.24 -1.61
CA ASP A 82 15.13 -7.48 -1.06
C ASP A 82 14.54 -7.31 0.37
N LEU A 83 13.96 -6.13 0.63
CA LEU A 83 13.37 -5.77 1.93
C LEU A 83 11.86 -5.49 1.83
N MET A 84 11.24 -5.81 0.70
CA MET A 84 9.82 -5.56 0.45
C MET A 84 8.99 -6.79 0.82
N GLY A 85 8.08 -6.66 1.78
CA GLY A 85 7.12 -7.70 2.13
C GLY A 85 5.81 -7.54 1.36
N GLY A 86 5.01 -6.52 1.70
CA GLY A 86 3.72 -6.29 1.03
C GLY A 86 3.21 -4.85 1.10
N VAL A 87 2.31 -4.50 0.19
CA VAL A 87 1.69 -3.17 0.10
C VAL A 87 0.23 -3.26 0.54
N LEU A 88 -0.10 -2.57 1.63
CA LEU A 88 -1.47 -2.51 2.13
C LEU A 88 -2.23 -1.30 1.56
N PHE A 89 -3.28 -1.58 0.81
CA PHE A 89 -4.34 -0.67 0.40
C PHE A 89 -5.49 -0.72 1.38
N GLN A 90 -5.36 -0.04 2.51
CA GLN A 90 -6.52 0.21 3.36
C GLN A 90 -7.37 1.30 2.74
N LEU A 91 -8.56 0.96 2.25
CA LEU A 91 -9.46 1.90 1.61
C LEU A 91 -10.22 2.73 2.64
N SER A 92 -10.59 3.95 2.24
CA SER A 92 -11.43 4.82 3.05
C SER A 92 -12.81 4.22 3.32
N PRO A 93 -13.40 4.45 4.52
CA PRO A 93 -14.78 4.07 4.80
C PRO A 93 -15.81 4.83 3.93
N TYR A 94 -15.39 5.86 3.19
CA TYR A 94 -16.23 6.60 2.24
C TYR A 94 -16.13 6.07 0.81
N PHE A 95 -15.20 5.15 0.53
CA PHE A 95 -15.07 4.53 -0.78
C PHE A 95 -16.08 3.39 -0.92
N LYS A 96 -17.22 3.67 -1.56
CA LYS A 96 -18.30 2.70 -1.76
C LYS A 96 -18.11 1.91 -3.05
N ASN A 97 -18.56 0.66 -3.06
CA ASN A 97 -18.72 -0.13 -4.28
C ASN A 97 -19.90 0.40 -5.12
N GLU A 98 -19.67 1.46 -5.88
CA GLU A 98 -20.68 2.10 -6.73
C GLU A 98 -20.01 2.69 -7.99
N GLY A 99 -20.73 2.67 -9.11
CA GLY A 99 -20.28 3.28 -10.37
C GLY A 99 -18.95 2.70 -10.86
N GLN A 100 -17.91 3.54 -10.95
CA GLN A 100 -16.58 3.15 -11.46
C GLN A 100 -15.58 2.82 -10.33
N ALA A 101 -16.03 2.65 -9.08
CA ALA A 101 -15.13 2.44 -7.95
C ALA A 101 -14.18 1.25 -8.14
N LEU A 102 -14.70 0.09 -8.54
CA LEU A 102 -13.87 -1.10 -8.78
C LEU A 102 -12.84 -0.85 -9.88
N SER A 103 -13.25 -0.28 -11.01
CA SER A 103 -12.34 0.03 -12.13
C SER A 103 -11.25 1.02 -11.75
N ARG A 104 -11.59 2.07 -10.97
CA ARG A 104 -10.60 3.05 -10.48
C ARG A 104 -9.56 2.40 -9.57
N MET A 105 -10.01 1.56 -8.64
CA MET A 105 -9.11 0.83 -7.76
C MET A 105 -8.23 -0.14 -8.55
N ALA A 106 -8.82 -0.91 -9.46
CA ALA A 106 -8.09 -1.86 -10.31
C ALA A 106 -7.00 -1.16 -11.13
N MET A 107 -7.31 0.00 -11.72
CA MET A 107 -6.34 0.79 -12.46
C MET A 107 -5.13 1.23 -11.62
N VAL A 108 -5.34 1.59 -10.35
CA VAL A 108 -4.23 1.91 -9.44
C VAL A 108 -3.41 0.66 -9.10
N LEU A 109 -4.05 -0.48 -8.85
CA LEU A 109 -3.37 -1.74 -8.58
C LEU A 109 -2.54 -2.21 -9.79
N ASP A 110 -3.12 -2.14 -11.00
CA ASP A 110 -2.47 -2.48 -12.26
C ASP A 110 -1.26 -1.59 -12.54
N SER A 111 -1.31 -0.31 -12.13
CA SER A 111 -0.17 0.60 -12.27
C SER A 111 1.06 0.16 -11.46
N LEU A 112 0.86 -0.62 -10.39
CA LEU A 112 1.91 -1.17 -9.54
C LEU A 112 2.27 -2.63 -9.87
N ALA A 113 1.39 -3.34 -10.58
CA ALA A 113 1.55 -4.74 -10.94
C ALA A 113 2.72 -5.01 -11.92
N GLN A 114 3.37 -3.96 -12.44
CA GLN A 114 4.61 -4.10 -13.24
C GLN A 114 5.78 -4.66 -12.43
N LYS A 115 5.71 -4.64 -11.10
CA LYS A 115 6.66 -5.25 -10.18
C LYS A 115 5.95 -6.33 -9.37
N GLU A 116 6.69 -7.36 -8.97
CA GLU A 116 6.19 -8.48 -8.16
C GLU A 116 5.96 -8.05 -6.70
N TYR A 117 5.02 -7.14 -6.48
CA TYR A 117 4.58 -6.74 -5.15
C TYR A 117 3.42 -7.61 -4.67
N ASP A 118 3.50 -8.08 -3.43
CA ASP A 118 2.34 -8.64 -2.74
C ASP A 118 1.40 -7.50 -2.32
N LEU A 119 0.31 -7.33 -3.07
CA LEU A 119 -0.71 -6.31 -2.83
C LEU A 119 -1.85 -6.87 -1.98
N ALA A 120 -2.14 -6.21 -0.85
CA ALA A 120 -3.28 -6.51 0.01
C ALA A 120 -4.26 -5.34 0.01
N VAL A 121 -5.57 -5.61 -0.08
CA VAL A 121 -6.62 -4.58 -0.05
C VAL A 121 -7.53 -4.81 1.16
N GLU A 122 -7.67 -3.79 2.01
CA GLU A 122 -8.59 -3.81 3.15
C GLU A 122 -9.77 -2.88 2.88
N PHE A 123 -10.96 -3.48 2.71
CA PHE A 123 -12.21 -2.77 2.53
C PHE A 123 -12.83 -2.37 3.88
N ARG A 124 -13.22 -1.11 4.01
CA ARG A 124 -13.81 -0.55 5.25
C ARG A 124 -15.27 -0.13 5.13
N GLN A 125 -15.88 -0.41 3.99
CA GLN A 125 -17.24 0.04 3.67
C GLN A 125 -18.10 -1.18 3.28
N ARG A 126 -19.30 -1.28 3.86
CA ARG A 126 -20.15 -2.48 3.79
C ARG A 126 -20.72 -2.80 2.40
N SER A 127 -20.78 -1.86 1.47
CA SER A 127 -21.28 -2.09 0.12
C SER A 127 -20.33 -2.94 -0.73
N TRP A 128 -19.09 -3.12 -0.28
CA TRP A 128 -18.17 -4.12 -0.85
C TRP A 128 -18.45 -5.55 -0.38
N LEU A 129 -19.36 -5.72 0.58
CA LEU A 129 -19.75 -7.03 1.10
C LEU A 129 -21.01 -7.54 0.41
N ASP A 130 -21.11 -8.86 0.35
CA ASP A 130 -22.30 -9.59 -0.09
C ASP A 130 -23.51 -9.32 0.82
N GLU A 131 -24.65 -9.93 0.51
CA GLU A 131 -25.88 -9.75 1.31
C GLU A 131 -25.70 -10.24 2.76
N SER A 132 -24.85 -11.26 2.96
CA SER A 132 -24.57 -11.83 4.28
C SER A 132 -23.67 -10.91 5.13
N GLY A 133 -22.91 -10.02 4.50
CA GLY A 133 -21.95 -9.14 5.16
C GLY A 133 -20.68 -9.86 5.62
N ASN A 134 -20.45 -11.09 5.16
CA ASN A 134 -19.32 -11.93 5.59
C ASN A 134 -18.26 -12.13 4.50
N TYR A 135 -18.62 -11.87 3.24
CA TYR A 135 -17.74 -12.06 2.10
C TYR A 135 -17.69 -10.81 1.23
N LEU A 136 -16.56 -10.61 0.53
CA LEU A 136 -16.45 -9.59 -0.50
C LEU A 136 -17.31 -9.97 -1.70
N ASP A 137 -18.10 -9.02 -2.21
CA ASP A 137 -18.87 -9.17 -3.44
C ASP A 137 -18.52 -8.07 -4.44
N PRO A 138 -17.57 -8.31 -5.36
CA PRO A 138 -17.16 -7.33 -6.35
C PRO A 138 -18.19 -7.13 -7.48
N ARG A 139 -19.34 -7.82 -7.44
CA ARG A 139 -20.37 -7.81 -8.50
C ARG A 139 -21.58 -6.93 -8.16
N ARG A 140 -21.61 -6.32 -6.97
CA ARG A 140 -22.60 -5.29 -6.60
C ARG A 140 -22.25 -3.93 -7.19
#